data_AF-A0A7C6UL32-F1
#
_entry.id   AF-A0A7C6UL32-F1
#
_cell.length_a   1.000
_cell.length_b   1.000
_cell.length_c   1.000
_cell.angle_alpha   90.00
_cell.angle_beta   90.00
_cell.angle_gamma   90.00
#
_symmetry.space_group_name_H-M   'P 1'
#
loop_
_entity.id
_entity.type
_entity.pdbx_description
1 polymer ?
#
loop_
_entity_poly.entity_id
_entity_poly.type
_entity_poly.pdbx_seq_one_letter_code
_entity_poly.pdbx_strand_id
1 'polypeptide(L)' 'VIDKGYTDMEEIKRITRCGMGQCQGRTCRSLLLTELAKATKTHPKDIKITKFRPPVKNIKMSVILGGIEDEENS' A
#
# COMPACT_ATOMS: atom_id res chain seq x y z
N VAL A 1 11.55 10.95 5.77
CA VAL A 1 10.56 11.03 6.88
C VAL A 1 10.97 10.16 8.05
N ILE A 2 11.58 9.00 7.82
CA ILE A 2 12.10 8.12 8.88
C ILE A 2 13.10 8.86 9.79
N ASP A 3 14.02 9.65 9.22
CA ASP A 3 14.97 10.48 9.99
C ASP A 3 14.31 11.55 10.88
N LYS A 4 13.03 11.88 10.62
CA LYS A 4 12.24 12.81 11.45
C LYS A 4 11.59 12.11 12.65
N GLY A 5 11.85 10.81 12.84
CA GLY A 5 11.33 10.01 13.96
C GLY A 5 10.02 9.26 13.68
N TYR A 6 9.50 9.29 12.46
CA TYR A 6 8.30 8.52 12.11
C TYR A 6 8.65 7.04 11.97
N THR A 7 8.08 6.20 12.84
CA THR A 7 8.35 4.76 12.90
C THR A 7 7.12 3.89 12.59
N ASP A 8 5.95 4.50 12.40
CA ASP A 8 4.71 3.81 12.04
C ASP A 8 4.44 3.85 10.54
N MET A 9 4.10 2.69 9.98
CA MET A 9 3.81 2.53 8.55
C MET A 9 2.56 3.28 8.10
N GLU A 10 1.52 3.43 8.94
CA GLU A 10 0.35 4.24 8.60
C GLU A 10 0.67 5.73 8.57
N GLU A 11 1.43 6.23 9.53
CA GLU A 11 1.88 7.63 9.54
C GLU A 11 2.69 7.96 8.29
N ILE A 12 3.69 7.12 7.98
CA ILE A 12 4.53 7.30 6.79
C ILE A 12 3.65 7.24 5.53
N LYS A 13 2.71 6.30 5.42
CA LYS A 13 1.75 6.22 4.32
C LYS A 13 0.91 7.50 4.18
N ARG A 14 0.44 8.09 5.27
CA ARG A 14 -0.39 9.32 5.25
C ARG A 14 0.41 10.54 4.81
N ILE A 15 1.64 10.69 5.30
CA ILE A 15 2.51 11.84 5.00
C ILE A 15 3.04 11.77 3.58
N THR A 16 3.55 10.60 3.18
CA THR A 16 4.25 10.43 1.90
C THR A 16 3.36 9.96 0.76
N ARG A 17 2.13 9.51 1.07
CA ARG A 17 1.22 8.84 0.12
C ARG A 17 1.79 7.54 -0.46
N CYS A 18 2.89 7.02 0.11
CA CYS A 18 3.46 5.75 -0.30
C CYS A 18 2.45 4.60 -0.12
N GLY A 19 2.27 3.78 -1.14
CA GLY A 19 1.31 2.68 -1.15
C GLY A 19 -0.14 3.08 -1.45
N MET A 20 -0.41 4.35 -1.80
CA MET A 20 -1.74 4.82 -2.23
C MET A 20 -1.89 4.97 -3.76
N GLY A 21 -0.89 4.55 -4.54
CA GLY A 21 -0.97 4.56 -6.00
C GLY A 21 -1.83 3.42 -6.57
N GLN A 22 -1.97 3.37 -7.89
CA GLN A 22 -2.75 2.34 -8.60
C GLN A 22 -2.31 0.91 -8.28
N CYS A 23 -1.06 0.71 -7.89
CA CYS A 23 -0.53 -0.59 -7.49
C CYS A 23 -0.84 -0.97 -6.03
N GLN A 24 -1.52 -0.12 -5.26
CA GLN A 24 -1.90 -0.33 -3.86
C GLN A 24 -0.77 -0.84 -2.96
N GLY A 25 0.46 -0.36 -3.20
CA GLY A 25 1.63 -0.72 -2.40
C GLY A 25 2.16 -2.13 -2.64
N ARG A 26 1.89 -2.77 -3.79
CA ARG A 26 2.46 -4.09 -4.13
C ARG A 26 3.99 -4.12 -4.10
N THR A 27 4.63 -3.04 -4.57
CA THR A 27 6.10 -2.94 -4.64
C THR A 27 6.66 -2.11 -3.49
N CYS A 28 6.17 -0.87 -3.33
CA CYS A 28 6.79 0.07 -2.39
C CYS A 28 6.59 -0.28 -0.91
N ARG A 29 5.58 -1.09 -0.56
CA ARG A 29 5.33 -1.46 0.83
C ARG A 29 6.40 -2.39 1.40
N SER A 30 6.88 -3.37 0.63
CA SER A 30 7.94 -4.27 1.08
C SER A 30 9.26 -3.51 1.22
N LEU A 31 9.57 -2.63 0.27
CA LEU A 31 10.73 -1.74 0.33
C LEU A 31 10.66 -0.85 1.58
N LEU A 32 9.50 -0.23 1.83
CA LEU A 32 9.32 0.62 3.00
C LEU A 32 9.48 -0.16 4.32
N LEU A 33 8.94 -1.39 4.38
CA LEU A 33 9.08 -2.27 5.55
C LEU A 33 10.56 -2.60 5.82
N THR A 34 11.33 -2.90 4.78
CA THR A 34 12.77 -3.19 4.88
C THR A 34 13.56 -1.96 5.34
N GLU A 35 13.28 -0.79 4.79
CA GLU A 35 13.97 0.44 5.20
C GLU A 35 13.60 0.86 6.62
N LEU A 36 12.34 0.67 7.02
CA LEU A 36 11.90 0.92 8.38
C LEU A 36 12.59 -0.01 9.37
N ALA A 37 12.64 -1.31 9.08
CA ALA A 37 13.32 -2.31 9.91
C ALA A 37 14.81 -2.00 10.12
N LYS A 38 15.49 -1.55 9.06
CA LYS A 38 16.89 -1.10 9.14
C LYS A 38 17.04 0.12 10.06
N ALA A 39 16.14 1.09 9.93
CA ALA A 39 16.19 2.32 10.71
C ALA A 39 15.84 2.12 12.19
N THR A 40 14.83 1.28 12.48
CA THR A 40 14.37 0.99 13.85
C THR A 40 15.14 -0.15 14.50
N LYS A 41 16.01 -0.84 13.77
CA LYS A 41 16.74 -2.05 14.22
C LYS A 41 15.82 -3.15 14.74
N THR A 42 14.59 -3.22 14.23
CA THR A 42 13.60 -4.25 14.58
C THR A 42 13.46 -5.26 13.45
N HIS A 43 13.01 -6.47 13.77
CA HIS A 43 12.79 -7.47 12.74
C HIS A 43 11.56 -7.05 11.89
N PRO A 44 11.58 -7.18 10.54
CA PRO A 44 10.46 -6.77 9.68
C PRO A 44 9.10 -7.38 10.05
N LYS A 45 9.11 -8.56 10.69
CA LYS A 45 7.90 -9.25 11.17
C LYS A 45 7.21 -8.54 12.34
N ASP A 46 7.94 -7.75 13.11
CA ASP A 46 7.42 -7.06 14.29
C ASP A 46 6.79 -5.71 13.93
N ILE A 47 7.04 -5.23 12.71
CA ILE A 47 6.48 -3.97 12.21
C ILE A 47 5.06 -4.22 11.69
N LYS A 48 4.12 -3.47 12.24
CA LYS A 48 2.72 -3.54 11.83
C LYS A 48 2.55 -3.00 10.41
N ILE A 49 2.05 -3.86 9.52
CA ILE A 49 1.74 -3.48 8.13
C ILE A 49 0.39 -2.75 8.04
N THR A 50 0.26 -1.90 7.03
CA THR A 50 -0.99 -1.18 6.72
C THR A 50 -2.11 -2.16 6.33
N LYS A 51 -3.35 -1.84 6.69
CA LYS A 51 -4.52 -2.69 6.40
C LYS A 51 -4.74 -2.89 4.91
N PHE A 52 -5.03 -4.12 4.51
CA PHE A 52 -5.54 -4.44 3.18
C PHE A 52 -7.03 -4.16 3.10
N ARG A 53 -7.48 -3.54 2.02
CA ARG A 53 -8.88 -3.21 1.78
C ARG A 53 -9.25 -3.63 0.35
N PRO A 54 -10.46 -4.17 0.13
CA PRO A 54 -10.96 -4.41 -1.22
C PRO A 54 -11.28 -3.08 -1.93
N PRO A 55 -11.21 -3.03 -3.27
CA PRO A 55 -10.83 -4.12 -4.18
C PRO A 55 -9.30 -4.27 -4.32
N VAL A 56 -8.81 -5.52 -4.49
CA VAL A 56 -7.37 -5.83 -4.58
C VAL A 56 -6.73 -5.39 -5.90
N LYS A 57 -7.55 -5.32 -6.96
CA LYS A 57 -7.22 -4.77 -8.27
C LYS A 57 -8.16 -3.59 -8.53
N ASN A 58 -7.69 -2.63 -9.32
CA ASN A 58 -8.54 -1.53 -9.73
C ASN A 58 -9.63 -2.07 -10.65
N ILE A 59 -10.87 -1.70 -10.38
CA ILE A 59 -12.04 -2.05 -11.18
C ILE A 59 -12.71 -0.75 -11.62
N LYS A 60 -13.29 -0.73 -12.82
CA LYS A 60 -14.11 0.40 -13.28
C LYS A 60 -15.36 0.49 -12.40
N MET A 61 -15.84 1.72 -12.14
CA MET A 61 -17.05 1.93 -11.34
C MET A 61 -18.31 1.30 -11.99
N SER A 62 -18.33 1.21 -13.32
CA SER A 62 -19.38 0.53 -14.10
C SER A 62 -19.59 -0.92 -13.69
N VAL A 63 -18.51 -1.63 -13.33
CA VAL A 63 -18.55 -3.02 -12.85
C VAL A 63 -19.33 -3.13 -11.53
N ILE A 64 -19.23 -2.12 -10.66
CA ILE A 64 -19.96 -2.08 -9.38
C ILE A 64 -21.44 -1.74 -9.59
N LEU A 65 -21.74 -0.91 -10.59
CA LEU A 65 -23.09 -0.39 -10.86
C LEU A 65 -24.02 -1.40 -11.59
N GLY A 66 -23.49 -2.54 -12.05
CA GLY A 66 -24.26 -3.59 -12.73
C GLY A 66 -24.08 -3.68 -14.25
N GLY A 67 -23.06 -3.02 -14.83
CA GLY A 67 -22.73 -3.13 -16.25
C GLY A 67 -21.48 -3.97 -16.47
N ILE A 68 -21.64 -5.29 -16.56
CA ILE A 68 -20.72 -6.16 -17.28
C ILE A 68 -21.22 -6.18 -18.73
N GLU A 69 -20.72 -5.25 -19.54
CA GLU A 69 -20.42 -5.62 -20.90
C GLU A 69 -18.95 -6.03 -20.85
N ASP A 70 -18.70 -7.31 -21.07
CA ASP A 70 -17.36 -7.87 -21.18
C ASP A 70 -16.61 -7.14 -22.31
N GLU A 71 -15.93 -6.04 -21.99
CA GLU A 71 -14.79 -5.60 -22.80
C GLU A 71 -13.65 -6.58 -22.49
N GLU A 72 -13.68 -7.71 -23.20
CA GLU A 72 -12.51 -8.53 -23.47
C GLU A 72 -11.35 -7.60 -23.86
N ASN A 73 -10.35 -7.61 -22.99
CA ASN A 73 -9.11 -6.87 -23.08
C ASN A 73 -8.38 -7.26 -24.40
N SER A 74 -8.20 -6.30 -25.31
CA SER A 74 -7.04 -6.31 -26.22
C SER A 74 -5.75 -6.08 -25.43
#